data_AF-A0A094AGR4-F1
#
_entry.id   AF-A0A094AGR4-F1
#
_cell.length_a   1.000
_cell.length_b   1.000
_cell.length_c   1.000
_cell.angle_alpha   90.00
_cell.angle_beta   90.00
_cell.angle_gamma   90.00
#
_symmetry.space_group_name_H-M   'P 1'
#
loop_
_entity.id
_entity.type
_entity.pdbx_description
1 polymer ?
#
loop_
_entity_poly.entity_id
_entity_poly.type
_entity_poly.pdbx_seq_one_letter_code
_entity_poly.pdbx_strand_id
1 'polypeptide(L)'
;MDARADVRAFLSERSKVLHMAGLPHDTTQSELESWFTQFGGRPIAFWTLRTPDQHKPTGSGFAVFSSHEEAAESLCMNGRALNEKAIEVSPSSSRVLDRAAEILTPFPPSKNRPRPGDWTCPSCGFSNFQRRTACFRCSFPAMGAGPSGDAMGGYGGGGYGYGPAAMM
;
A
#
# COMPACT_ATOMS: atom_id res chain seq x y z
N MET A 1 10.85 24.91 7.77
CA MET A 1 9.54 24.38 8.15
C MET A 1 9.57 24.20 9.66
N ASP A 2 8.90 25.08 10.39
CA ASP A 2 8.92 25.08 11.86
C ASP A 2 7.93 24.01 12.36
N ALA A 3 8.39 22.77 12.51
CA ALA A 3 7.55 21.64 12.91
C ALA A 3 6.74 21.91 14.19
N ARG A 4 7.25 22.73 15.13
CA ARG A 4 6.53 23.13 16.35
C ARG A 4 5.41 24.15 16.12
N ALA A 5 5.51 24.97 15.07
CA ALA A 5 4.45 25.87 14.65
C ALA A 5 3.38 25.09 13.87
N ASP A 6 3.81 24.17 13.01
CA ASP A 6 2.92 23.33 12.19
C ASP A 6 2.08 22.37 13.06
N VAL A 7 2.66 21.76 14.10
CA VAL A 7 1.92 20.96 15.09
C VAL A 7 0.90 21.79 15.86
N ARG A 8 1.27 23.02 16.27
CA ARG A 8 0.35 23.91 16.99
C ARG A 8 -0.82 24.32 16.11
N ALA A 9 -0.57 24.69 14.86
CA ALA A 9 -1.62 25.00 13.89
C ALA A 9 -2.53 23.79 13.62
N PHE A 10 -1.96 22.60 13.46
CA PHE A 10 -2.71 21.36 13.27
C PHE A 10 -3.68 21.07 14.42
N LEU A 11 -3.20 21.19 15.66
CA LEU A 11 -4.01 20.95 16.86
C LEU A 11 -5.03 22.08 17.09
N SER A 12 -4.64 23.35 16.90
CA SER A 12 -5.54 24.49 17.12
C SER A 12 -6.63 24.60 16.06
N GLU A 13 -6.30 24.31 14.80
CA GLU A 13 -7.22 24.41 13.66
C GLU A 13 -7.98 23.09 13.43
N ARG A 14 -7.76 22.07 14.28
CA ARG A 14 -8.29 20.70 14.11
C ARG A 14 -8.11 20.23 12.66
N SER A 15 -6.89 20.37 12.16
CA SER A 15 -6.64 20.09 10.76
C SER A 15 -6.76 18.60 10.47
N LYS A 16 -7.14 18.30 9.24
CA LYS A 16 -7.40 16.95 8.74
C LYS A 16 -6.36 16.53 7.70
N VAL A 17 -5.28 17.30 7.58
CA VAL A 17 -4.29 17.14 6.52
C VAL A 17 -2.99 16.67 7.15
N LEU A 18 -2.42 15.62 6.58
CA LEU A 18 -1.07 15.16 6.89
C LEU A 18 -0.18 15.37 5.68
N HIS A 19 1.03 15.82 5.92
CA HIS A 19 2.09 15.86 4.93
C HIS A 19 2.93 14.58 5.04
N MET A 20 3.13 13.94 3.90
CA MET A 20 3.92 12.73 3.74
C MET A 20 5.18 13.07 2.95
N ALA A 21 6.35 12.74 3.45
CA ALA A 21 7.62 12.88 2.75
C ALA A 21 8.38 11.55 2.72
N GLY A 22 9.34 11.43 1.81
CA GLY A 22 10.12 10.21 1.59
C GLY A 22 9.42 9.16 0.73
N LEU A 23 8.36 9.51 0.00
CA LEU A 23 7.62 8.57 -0.84
C LEU A 23 8.50 7.98 -1.97
N PRO A 24 8.37 6.66 -2.26
CA PRO A 24 8.91 6.05 -3.47
C PRO A 24 8.38 6.69 -4.77
N HIS A 25 9.13 6.53 -5.85
CA HIS A 25 8.84 7.18 -7.12
C HIS A 25 7.68 6.53 -7.90
N ASP A 26 7.42 5.29 -7.58
CA ASP A 26 6.38 4.43 -8.13
C ASP A 26 5.14 4.37 -7.25
N THR A 27 5.08 5.16 -6.16
CA THR A 27 3.95 5.12 -5.21
C THR A 27 2.65 5.52 -5.89
N THR A 28 1.66 4.63 -5.79
CA THR A 28 0.31 4.77 -6.31
C THR A 28 -0.69 5.12 -5.20
N GLN A 29 -1.86 5.60 -5.59
CA GLN A 29 -2.94 5.87 -4.64
C GLN A 29 -3.32 4.63 -3.81
N SER A 30 -3.43 3.45 -4.44
CA SER A 30 -3.85 2.22 -3.77
C SER A 30 -2.84 1.70 -2.74
N GLU A 31 -1.54 1.95 -2.96
CA GLU A 31 -0.50 1.61 -1.98
C GLU A 31 -0.62 2.48 -0.74
N LEU A 32 -0.86 3.79 -0.92
CA LEU A 32 -1.10 4.71 0.20
C LEU A 32 -2.36 4.33 0.97
N GLU A 33 -3.47 4.04 0.28
CA GLU A 33 -4.71 3.58 0.91
C GLU A 33 -4.49 2.33 1.77
N SER A 34 -3.80 1.33 1.22
CA SER A 34 -3.52 0.08 1.92
C SER A 34 -2.65 0.32 3.16
N TRP A 35 -1.63 1.17 3.02
CA TRP A 35 -0.71 1.49 4.10
C TRP A 35 -1.37 2.23 5.25
N PHE A 36 -2.23 3.22 4.97
CA PHE A 36 -3.01 3.89 6.02
C PHE A 36 -4.04 2.95 6.66
N THR A 37 -4.74 2.16 5.85
CA THR A 37 -5.79 1.25 6.34
C THR A 37 -5.24 0.19 7.29
N GLN A 38 -4.00 -0.26 7.10
CA GLN A 38 -3.33 -1.23 7.98
C GLN A 38 -3.27 -0.76 9.45
N PHE A 39 -3.32 0.55 9.69
CA PHE A 39 -3.22 1.15 11.02
C PHE A 39 -4.48 1.93 11.40
N GLY A 40 -5.61 1.63 10.74
CA GLY A 40 -6.91 2.23 11.02
C GLY A 40 -7.15 3.59 10.38
N GLY A 41 -6.18 4.15 9.66
CA GLY A 41 -6.33 5.41 8.95
C GLY A 41 -7.18 5.25 7.69
N ARG A 42 -8.20 6.10 7.52
CA ARG A 42 -9.09 6.11 6.34
C ARG A 42 -9.06 7.48 5.65
N PRO A 43 -7.95 7.82 4.98
CA PRO A 43 -7.86 9.05 4.21
C PRO A 43 -8.89 9.08 3.07
N ILE A 44 -9.48 10.26 2.86
CA ILE A 44 -10.48 10.54 1.83
C ILE A 44 -9.88 10.99 0.50
N ALA A 45 -8.65 11.53 0.53
CA ALA A 45 -7.96 12.00 -0.67
C ALA A 45 -6.44 12.02 -0.48
N PHE A 46 -5.73 11.83 -1.59
CA PHE A 46 -4.28 11.94 -1.66
C PHE A 46 -3.85 12.88 -2.76
N TRP A 47 -2.84 13.70 -2.46
CA TRP A 47 -2.30 14.70 -3.37
C TRP A 47 -0.79 14.58 -3.40
N THR A 48 -0.20 14.65 -4.58
CA THR A 48 1.26 14.79 -4.76
C THR A 48 1.56 16.12 -5.43
N LEU A 49 2.78 16.61 -5.24
CA LEU A 49 3.21 17.85 -5.89
C LEU A 49 3.62 17.55 -7.34
N ARG A 50 3.14 18.34 -8.28
CA ARG A 50 3.52 18.31 -9.69
C ARG A 50 4.91 18.91 -9.86
N THR A 51 5.89 18.08 -10.20
CA THR A 51 7.17 18.55 -10.69
C THR A 51 7.08 18.88 -12.19
N PRO A 52 7.79 19.92 -12.67
CA PRO A 52 7.91 20.20 -14.10
C PRO A 52 8.67 19.08 -14.84
N ASP A 53 9.48 18.30 -14.12
CA ASP A 53 10.18 17.14 -14.63
C ASP A 53 9.38 15.86 -14.32
N GLN A 54 8.62 15.38 -15.30
CA GLN A 54 7.75 14.20 -15.24
C GLN A 54 8.47 12.89 -14.86
N HIS A 55 9.81 12.89 -14.81
CA HIS A 55 10.62 11.71 -14.51
C HIS A 55 11.11 11.66 -13.06
N LYS A 56 10.91 12.73 -12.28
CA LYS A 56 11.36 12.78 -10.89
C LYS A 56 10.19 13.09 -9.95
N PRO A 57 9.59 12.07 -9.35
CA PRO A 57 8.56 12.27 -8.35
C PRO A 57 9.16 12.91 -7.11
N THR A 58 8.38 13.82 -6.56
CA THR A 58 8.75 14.79 -5.52
C THR A 58 9.04 14.11 -4.19
N GLY A 59 8.69 12.83 -4.05
CA GLY A 59 8.81 12.07 -2.81
C GLY A 59 7.97 12.66 -1.69
N SER A 60 7.05 13.56 -2.01
CA SER A 60 6.23 14.30 -1.05
C SER A 60 4.79 14.39 -1.53
N GLY A 61 3.87 14.39 -0.58
CA GLY A 61 2.43 14.47 -0.83
C GLY A 61 1.65 14.83 0.41
N PHE A 62 0.34 14.93 0.25
CA PHE A 62 -0.62 15.22 1.30
C PHE A 62 -1.69 14.14 1.34
N ALA A 63 -2.05 13.72 2.54
CA ALA A 63 -3.19 12.86 2.81
C ALA A 63 -4.25 13.68 3.56
N VAL A 64 -5.49 13.60 3.11
CA VAL A 64 -6.64 14.29 3.73
C VAL A 64 -7.53 13.24 4.39
N PHE A 65 -7.96 13.50 5.62
CA PHE A 65 -8.81 12.62 6.42
C PHE A 65 -10.22 13.17 6.59
N SER A 66 -11.16 12.31 6.99
CA SER A 66 -12.54 12.70 7.25
C SER A 66 -12.65 13.56 8.53
N SER A 67 -11.82 13.24 9.53
CA SER A 67 -11.77 13.87 10.84
C SER A 67 -10.33 14.21 11.27
N HIS A 68 -10.22 15.16 12.20
CA HIS A 68 -8.95 15.50 12.84
C HIS A 68 -8.43 14.35 13.70
N GLU A 69 -9.32 13.61 14.35
CA GLU A 69 -8.98 12.49 15.22
C GLU A 69 -8.30 11.38 14.40
N GLU A 70 -8.86 11.01 13.24
CA GLU A 70 -8.23 10.04 12.33
C GLU A 70 -6.86 10.52 11.83
N ALA A 71 -6.73 11.81 11.51
CA ALA A 71 -5.46 12.39 11.10
C ALA A 71 -4.43 12.35 12.25
N ALA A 72 -4.84 12.66 13.48
CA ALA A 72 -3.99 12.65 14.66
C ALA A 72 -3.55 11.23 15.03
N GLU A 73 -4.45 10.25 14.97
CA GLU A 73 -4.13 8.83 15.16
C GLU A 73 -3.14 8.35 14.10
N SER A 74 -3.32 8.78 12.85
CA SER A 74 -2.42 8.45 11.74
C SER A 74 -1.04 9.06 11.86
N LEU A 75 -0.79 10.03 12.77
CA LEU A 75 0.58 10.52 13.04
C LEU A 75 1.48 9.44 13.65
N CYS A 76 0.91 8.40 14.28
CA CYS A 76 1.69 7.26 14.78
C CYS A 76 2.38 6.46 13.66
N MET A 77 2.03 6.74 12.40
CA MET A 77 2.63 6.15 11.21
C MET A 77 3.96 6.77 10.81
N ASN A 78 4.34 7.88 11.44
CA ASN A 78 5.60 8.54 11.14
C ASN A 78 6.80 7.59 11.32
N GLY A 79 7.62 7.46 10.28
CA GLY A 79 8.79 6.60 10.26
C GLY A 79 8.50 5.14 9.90
N ARG A 80 7.25 4.77 9.61
CA ARG A 80 6.95 3.42 9.12
C ARG A 80 7.36 3.24 7.66
N ALA A 81 7.80 2.03 7.35
CA ALA A 81 8.18 1.68 5.99
C ALA A 81 6.93 1.55 5.12
N LEU A 82 6.89 2.28 4.01
CA LEU A 82 6.09 1.96 2.85
C LEU A 82 7.06 1.40 1.80
N ASN A 83 6.79 0.19 1.33
CA ASN A 83 7.72 -0.52 0.45
C ASN A 83 9.10 -0.73 1.14
N GLU A 84 10.13 0.04 0.76
CA GLU A 84 11.47 0.02 1.37
C GLU A 84 11.90 1.38 1.91
N LYS A 85 11.01 2.37 1.87
CA LYS A 85 11.30 3.72 2.36
C LYS A 85 10.52 4.00 3.63
N ALA A 86 11.20 4.52 4.63
CA ALA A 86 10.55 5.14 5.78
C ALA A 86 9.82 6.40 5.32
N ILE A 87 8.51 6.44 5.54
CA ILE A 87 7.69 7.60 5.20
C ILE A 87 7.65 8.51 6.42
N GLU A 88 7.99 9.77 6.20
CA GLU A 88 7.85 10.80 7.21
C GLU A 88 6.43 11.34 7.15
N VAL A 89 5.67 11.13 8.22
CA VAL A 89 4.32 11.66 8.37
C VAL A 89 4.37 12.80 9.35
N SER A 90 3.96 13.97 8.88
CA SER A 90 3.98 15.21 9.65
C SER A 90 2.60 15.87 9.63
N PRO A 91 2.18 16.50 10.73
CA PRO A 91 0.93 17.24 10.75
C PRO A 91 1.04 18.45 9.83
N SER A 92 0.00 18.69 9.02
CA SER A 92 -0.08 19.83 8.11
C SER A 92 -1.39 20.59 8.31
N SER A 93 -1.44 21.86 7.91
CA SER A 93 -2.68 22.64 7.95
C SER A 93 -3.41 22.58 6.60
N SER A 94 -4.72 22.81 6.62
CA SER A 94 -5.53 23.00 5.41
C SER A 94 -5.02 24.19 4.60
N ARG A 95 -4.55 25.25 5.29
CA ARG A 95 -3.98 26.44 4.65
C ARG A 95 -2.76 26.13 3.79
N VAL A 96 -1.93 25.17 4.21
CA VAL A 96 -0.79 24.70 3.41
C VAL A 96 -1.28 23.95 2.16
N LEU A 97 -2.30 23.11 2.31
CA LEU A 97 -2.91 22.41 1.18
C LEU A 97 -3.52 23.39 0.17
N ASP A 98 -4.28 24.38 0.65
CA ASP A 98 -4.91 25.41 -0.18
C ASP A 98 -3.87 26.24 -0.94
N ARG A 99 -2.76 26.58 -0.30
CA ARG A 99 -1.64 27.29 -0.95
C ARG A 99 -0.92 26.43 -1.99
N ALA A 100 -0.86 25.13 -1.78
CA ALA A 100 -0.23 24.21 -2.72
C ALA A 100 -1.19 23.79 -3.85
N ALA A 101 -2.49 24.06 -3.75
CA ALA A 101 -3.53 23.50 -4.62
C ALA A 101 -3.25 23.66 -6.13
N GLU A 102 -2.62 24.76 -6.56
CA GLU A 102 -2.28 25.02 -7.96
C GLU A 102 -1.23 24.06 -8.54
N ILE A 103 -0.39 23.48 -7.67
CA ILE A 103 0.66 22.53 -8.03
C ILE A 103 0.35 21.12 -7.56
N LEU A 104 -0.81 20.87 -6.96
CA LEU A 104 -1.21 19.53 -6.55
C LEU A 104 -1.81 18.75 -7.72
N THR A 105 -1.50 17.46 -7.76
CA THR A 105 -2.17 16.48 -8.61
C THR A 105 -2.54 15.27 -7.77
N PRO A 106 -3.64 14.56 -8.08
CA PRO A 106 -3.89 13.28 -7.43
C PRO A 106 -2.75 12.31 -7.74
N PHE A 107 -2.50 11.37 -6.83
CA PHE A 107 -1.57 10.27 -7.12
C PHE A 107 -2.04 9.48 -8.33
N PRO A 108 -1.11 8.91 -9.14
CA PRO A 108 -1.50 8.05 -10.24
C PRO A 108 -2.36 6.89 -9.71
N PRO A 109 -3.52 6.62 -10.32
CA PRO A 109 -4.29 5.44 -9.98
C PRO A 109 -3.44 4.21 -10.29
N SER A 110 -3.54 3.18 -9.46
CA SER A 110 -2.84 1.92 -9.74
C SER A 110 -3.25 1.42 -11.12
N LYS A 111 -2.28 1.25 -12.04
CA LYS A 111 -2.52 0.62 -13.36
C LYS A 111 -3.08 -0.80 -13.22
N ASN A 112 -2.86 -1.42 -12.07
CA ASN A 112 -3.47 -2.69 -11.69
C ASN A 112 -4.48 -2.44 -10.58
N ARG A 113 -5.75 -2.24 -10.93
CA ARG A 113 -6.84 -2.52 -9.97
C ARG A 113 -6.61 -3.95 -9.46
N PRO A 114 -6.52 -4.21 -8.14
CA PRO A 114 -6.30 -5.56 -7.64
C PRO A 114 -7.32 -6.49 -8.27
N ARG A 115 -6.85 -7.47 -9.04
CA ARG A 115 -7.78 -8.48 -9.54
C ARG A 115 -8.29 -9.26 -8.34
N PRO A 116 -9.54 -9.74 -8.35
CA PRO A 116 -10.03 -10.64 -7.31
C PRO A 116 -9.00 -11.75 -7.05
N GLY A 117 -8.50 -11.83 -5.82
CA GLY A 117 -7.48 -12.81 -5.40
C GLY A 117 -6.05 -12.29 -5.31
N ASP A 118 -5.71 -11.12 -5.85
CA ASP A 118 -4.44 -10.46 -5.54
C ASP A 118 -4.41 -10.11 -4.04
N TRP A 119 -3.29 -10.37 -3.37
CA TRP A 119 -3.18 -10.27 -1.91
C TRP A 119 -2.02 -9.35 -1.51
N THR A 120 -2.26 -8.51 -0.50
CA THR A 120 -1.22 -7.67 0.08
C THR A 120 -0.48 -8.46 1.15
N CYS A 121 0.85 -8.50 1.05
CA CYS A 121 1.67 -9.21 2.02
C CYS A 121 1.51 -8.57 3.42
N PRO A 122 1.10 -9.31 4.45
CA PRO A 122 0.90 -8.75 5.79
C PRO A 122 2.22 -8.43 6.50
N SER A 123 3.33 -9.02 6.04
CA SER A 123 4.65 -8.77 6.61
C SER A 123 5.34 -7.52 6.06
N CYS A 124 5.13 -7.17 4.78
CA CYS A 124 5.84 -6.05 4.15
C CYS A 124 4.97 -5.09 3.31
N GLY A 125 3.66 -5.32 3.24
CA GLY A 125 2.74 -4.49 2.47
C GLY A 125 2.84 -4.63 0.95
N PHE A 126 3.72 -5.51 0.42
CA PHE A 126 3.87 -5.69 -1.03
C PHE A 126 2.64 -6.37 -1.64
N SER A 127 2.11 -5.80 -2.72
CA SER A 127 0.99 -6.38 -3.46
C SER A 127 1.45 -7.56 -4.31
N ASN A 128 0.90 -8.74 -4.06
CA ASN A 128 1.22 -9.97 -4.76
C ASN A 128 0.07 -10.40 -5.65
N PHE A 129 0.42 -10.93 -6.82
CA PHE A 129 -0.57 -11.57 -7.68
C PHE A 129 -1.16 -12.81 -7.02
N GLN A 130 -2.44 -13.08 -7.24
CA GLN A 130 -3.17 -14.24 -6.69
C GLN A 130 -2.40 -15.56 -6.80
N ARG A 131 -1.74 -15.80 -7.94
CA ARG A 131 -0.97 -17.02 -8.20
C ARG A 131 0.24 -17.22 -7.29
N ARG A 132 0.67 -16.18 -6.57
CA ARG A 132 1.85 -16.26 -5.70
C ARG A 132 1.47 -16.83 -4.35
N THR A 133 2.12 -17.93 -4.00
CA THR A 133 2.02 -18.59 -2.69
C THR A 133 2.92 -17.96 -1.63
N ALA A 134 3.84 -17.08 -2.05
CA ALA A 134 4.73 -16.33 -1.17
C ALA A 134 4.97 -14.92 -1.74
N CYS A 135 5.26 -13.98 -0.86
CA CYS A 135 5.53 -12.60 -1.22
C CYS A 135 6.73 -12.51 -2.16
N PHE A 136 6.58 -11.81 -3.27
CA PHE A 136 7.67 -11.60 -4.22
C PHE A 136 8.85 -10.86 -3.61
N ARG A 137 8.58 -9.95 -2.65
CA ARG A 137 9.61 -9.12 -2.03
C ARG A 137 10.28 -9.80 -0.85
N CYS A 138 9.51 -10.28 0.12
CA CYS A 138 10.05 -10.80 1.39
C CYS A 138 9.84 -12.30 1.59
N SER A 139 9.29 -13.00 0.60
CA SER A 139 9.00 -14.45 0.66
C SER A 139 8.04 -14.88 1.78
N PHE A 140 7.38 -13.95 2.45
CA PHE A 140 6.35 -14.25 3.45
C PHE A 140 5.20 -15.05 2.83
N PRO A 141 4.70 -16.13 3.47
CA PRO A 141 3.69 -17.02 2.88
C PRO A 141 2.33 -16.32 2.71
N ALA A 142 1.62 -16.67 1.65
CA ALA A 142 0.25 -16.22 1.42
C ALA A 142 -0.69 -16.86 2.46
N MET A 143 -1.44 -16.04 3.19
CA MET A 143 -2.33 -16.49 4.29
C MET A 143 -3.61 -17.21 3.82
N GLY A 144 -3.66 -17.68 2.58
CA GLY A 144 -4.82 -18.35 1.98
C GLY A 144 -4.45 -19.47 1.00
N ALA A 145 -3.22 -19.98 1.00
CA ALA A 145 -2.85 -21.16 0.21
C ALA A 145 -3.41 -22.45 0.86
N GLY A 146 -4.72 -22.51 1.06
CA GLY A 146 -5.47 -23.77 1.04
C GLY A 146 -5.83 -24.06 -0.42
N PRO A 147 -5.66 -25.29 -0.93
CA PRO A 147 -5.96 -25.60 -2.32
C PRO A 147 -7.49 -25.58 -2.48
N SER A 148 -7.99 -24.66 -3.30
CA SER A 148 -9.40 -24.59 -3.71
C SER A 148 -9.40 -23.99 -5.11
N GLY A 149 -9.74 -24.68 -6.20
CA GLY A 149 -10.18 -26.05 -6.42
C GLY A 149 -10.27 -26.34 -7.93
N ASP A 150 -10.54 -27.61 -8.24
CA ASP A 150 -11.43 -28.10 -9.30
C ASP A 150 -11.07 -27.95 -10.80
N ALA A 151 -10.75 -29.07 -11.48
CA ALA A 151 -11.23 -29.37 -12.85
C ALA A 151 -10.98 -30.83 -13.29
N MET A 152 -12.09 -31.46 -13.65
CA MET A 152 -12.36 -32.74 -14.31
C MET A 152 -11.76 -32.86 -15.72
N GLY A 153 -11.38 -34.08 -16.15
CA GLY A 153 -11.35 -34.46 -17.59
C GLY A 153 -10.21 -35.41 -17.98
N GLY A 154 -10.52 -36.68 -18.23
CA GLY A 154 -9.55 -37.75 -18.42
C GLY A 154 -9.18 -38.12 -19.86
N TYR A 155 -8.17 -38.99 -19.96
CA TYR A 155 -7.79 -39.97 -21.01
C TYR A 155 -6.39 -40.45 -20.56
N GLY A 156 -5.90 -41.67 -20.65
CA GLY A 156 -6.30 -42.98 -21.16
C GLY A 156 -5.04 -43.86 -21.06
N GLY A 157 -5.18 -45.18 -21.15
CA GLY A 157 -4.06 -46.06 -21.47
C GLY A 157 -3.70 -47.06 -20.38
N GLY A 158 -3.95 -48.33 -20.69
CA GLY A 158 -3.82 -49.47 -19.78
C GLY A 158 -2.40 -49.98 -19.57
N GLY A 159 -2.31 -51.08 -18.82
CA GLY A 159 -1.05 -51.76 -18.57
C GLY A 159 -1.19 -52.89 -17.55
N TYR A 160 -1.64 -54.05 -18.02
CA TYR A 160 -1.47 -55.35 -17.38
C TYR A 160 0.00 -55.55 -16.92
N GLY A 161 0.20 -56.20 -15.77
CA GLY A 161 1.54 -56.50 -15.28
C GLY A 161 1.54 -57.64 -14.26
N TYR A 162 1.70 -58.86 -14.77
CA TYR A 162 2.11 -60.06 -14.03
C TYR A 162 3.41 -59.82 -13.22
N GLY A 163 3.60 -60.57 -12.13
CA GLY A 163 4.76 -60.51 -11.22
C GLY A 163 6.13 -60.82 -11.84
N PRO A 164 7.19 -60.96 -11.01
CA PRO A 164 7.45 -62.29 -10.44
C PRO A 164 7.93 -62.31 -8.98
N ALA A 165 7.98 -63.54 -8.47
CA ALA A 165 8.37 -63.98 -7.13
C ALA A 165 9.81 -63.66 -6.72
N ALA A 166 10.02 -63.47 -5.41
CA ALA A 166 11.17 -64.03 -4.70
C ALA A 166 10.95 -64.08 -3.16
N MET A 167 10.69 -65.30 -2.65
CA MET A 167 11.34 -65.96 -1.49
C MET A 167 11.82 -65.12 -0.28
N MET A 168 11.19 -65.34 0.88
CA MET A 168 11.78 -66.01 2.07
C MET A 168 10.69 -66.40 3.07
#